data_AF-K0UPQ5-F1
#
_entry.id   AF-K0UPQ5-F1
#
_cell.length_a   1.000
_cell.length_b   1.000
_cell.length_c   1.000
_cell.angle_alpha   90.00
_cell.angle_beta   90.00
_cell.angle_gamma   90.00
#
_symmetry.space_group_name_H-M   'P 1'
#
loop_
_entity.id
_entity.type
_entity.pdbx_description
1 polymer ?
#
loop_
_entity_poly.entity_id
_entity_poly.type
_entity_poly.pdbx_seq_one_letter_code
_entity_poly.pdbx_strand_id
1 'polypeptide(L)'
;MFDRLQALFGRLLSHAPSGRTEFFDPSDFPWIAEVEARADEIQAELDGLLAEVDKLPNFQDIQEEQRHLTQDDRWKVFAFYAYGGRAESNCNRCPRTAEIVESIPGMTTALFSVLLPHKHIPPHTGPWKGVLRYHLALRTPADETLTRIRVGSSTQHWRKGRSMVFDDTFEHEVWNDSEETRVVLFVDFIRELPWYLAIPNRAFIGAIRRSPYIRRALANSEAWQETLGAQVTADTGSTQPGTPDRLAR
;
A
#
# COMPACT_ATOMS: atom_id res chain seq x y z
N MET A 1 -23.76 10.72 -9.49
CA MET A 1 -23.05 11.40 -10.60
C MET A 1 -21.69 10.74 -10.83
N PHE A 2 -20.93 10.48 -9.77
CA PHE A 2 -19.66 9.74 -9.78
C PHE A 2 -19.77 8.37 -10.47
N ASP A 3 -20.72 7.52 -10.08
CA ASP A 3 -20.86 6.16 -10.63
C ASP A 3 -21.15 6.14 -12.14
N ARG A 4 -21.89 7.13 -12.64
CA ARG A 4 -22.17 7.27 -14.08
C ARG A 4 -20.93 7.70 -14.86
N LEU A 5 -20.12 8.59 -14.29
CA LEU A 5 -18.85 9.02 -14.88
C LEU A 5 -17.85 7.86 -14.88
N GLN A 6 -17.74 7.12 -13.77
CA GLN A 6 -16.91 5.93 -13.64
C GLN A 6 -17.32 4.85 -14.64
N ALA A 7 -18.63 4.57 -14.78
CA ALA A 7 -19.14 3.59 -15.74
C ALA A 7 -18.86 3.99 -17.20
N LEU A 8 -19.02 5.27 -17.55
CA LEU A 8 -18.74 5.77 -18.90
C LEU A 8 -17.24 5.73 -19.22
N PHE A 9 -16.41 6.23 -18.30
CA PHE A 9 -14.96 6.22 -18.43
C PHE A 9 -14.44 4.78 -18.54
N GLY A 10 -14.93 3.89 -17.66
CA GLY A 10 -14.61 2.47 -17.69
C GLY A 10 -14.99 1.81 -19.02
N ARG A 11 -16.19 2.06 -19.54
CA ARG A 11 -16.62 1.56 -20.86
C ARG A 11 -15.71 2.03 -21.99
N LEU A 12 -15.38 3.32 -22.03
CA LEU A 12 -14.48 3.87 -23.05
C LEU A 12 -13.09 3.23 -22.98
N LEU A 13 -12.58 3.05 -21.76
CA LEU A 13 -11.28 2.42 -21.54
C LEU A 13 -11.24 0.96 -21.95
N SER A 14 -12.31 0.20 -21.69
CA SER A 14 -12.38 -1.23 -22.02
C SER A 14 -12.30 -1.53 -23.53
N HIS A 15 -12.46 -0.51 -24.38
CA HIS A 15 -12.23 -0.61 -25.82
C HIS A 15 -10.78 -0.29 -26.21
N ALA A 16 -9.97 0.26 -25.31
CA ALA A 16 -8.53 0.45 -25.52
C ALA A 16 -7.78 -0.89 -25.33
N PRO A 17 -6.63 -1.10 -26.00
CA PRO A 17 -5.89 -2.36 -25.96
C PRO A 17 -5.54 -2.86 -24.54
N SER A 18 -5.15 -1.96 -23.63
CA SER A 18 -4.85 -2.31 -22.24
C SER A 18 -6.10 -2.47 -21.37
N GLY A 19 -7.27 -1.98 -21.82
CA GLY A 19 -8.50 -1.83 -21.03
C GLY A 19 -9.07 -3.12 -20.45
N ARG A 20 -8.65 -4.26 -21.01
CA ARG A 20 -9.08 -5.61 -20.63
C ARG A 20 -7.97 -6.46 -20.00
N THR A 21 -6.80 -5.87 -19.78
CA THR A 21 -5.64 -6.54 -19.20
C THR A 21 -5.80 -6.62 -17.69
N GLU A 22 -5.81 -7.84 -17.14
CA GLU A 22 -5.88 -8.10 -15.70
C GLU A 22 -4.52 -7.85 -15.04
N PHE A 23 -3.47 -8.51 -15.55
CA PHE A 23 -2.08 -8.36 -15.14
C PHE A 23 -1.24 -7.85 -16.30
N PHE A 24 -0.32 -6.93 -16.00
CA PHE A 24 0.60 -6.35 -16.97
C PHE A 24 1.99 -6.95 -16.82
N ASP A 25 2.76 -6.97 -17.91
CA ASP A 25 4.16 -7.38 -17.85
C ASP A 25 4.97 -6.26 -17.16
N PRO A 26 5.70 -6.54 -16.07
CA PRO A 26 6.54 -5.54 -15.43
C PRO A 26 7.56 -4.88 -16.36
N SER A 27 7.98 -5.55 -17.44
CA SER A 27 8.90 -4.98 -18.44
C SER A 27 8.29 -3.85 -19.28
N ASP A 28 6.96 -3.70 -19.30
CA ASP A 28 6.28 -2.55 -19.90
C ASP A 28 6.52 -1.25 -19.11
N PHE A 29 7.06 -1.34 -17.89
CA PHE A 29 7.30 -0.23 -16.98
C PHE A 29 8.80 -0.16 -16.60
N PRO A 30 9.64 0.55 -17.37
CA PRO A 30 11.10 0.53 -17.17
C PRO A 30 11.57 0.91 -15.76
N TRP A 31 10.83 1.79 -15.07
CA TRP A 31 11.12 2.20 -13.69
C TRP A 31 11.04 1.04 -12.68
N ILE A 32 10.33 -0.05 -12.99
CA ILE A 32 10.24 -1.22 -12.10
C ILE A 32 11.62 -1.84 -11.86
N ALA A 33 12.46 -1.91 -12.90
CA ALA A 33 13.81 -2.47 -12.74
C ALA A 33 14.66 -1.65 -11.77
N GLU A 34 14.47 -0.32 -11.74
CA GLU A 34 15.16 0.57 -10.80
C GLU A 34 14.65 0.38 -9.37
N VAL A 35 13.34 0.18 -9.19
CA VAL A 35 12.74 -0.11 -7.88
C VAL A 35 13.17 -1.48 -7.36
N GLU A 36 13.17 -2.53 -8.19
CA GLU A 36 13.65 -3.87 -7.82
C GLU A 36 15.14 -3.85 -7.45
N ALA A 37 15.97 -3.07 -8.16
CA ALA A 37 17.40 -2.94 -7.86
C ALA A 37 17.67 -2.29 -6.49
N ARG A 38 16.70 -1.53 -5.95
CA ARG A 38 16.76 -0.87 -4.64
C ARG A 38 15.87 -1.55 -3.59
N ALA A 39 15.36 -2.76 -3.87
CA ALA A 39 14.47 -3.48 -2.97
C ALA A 39 15.09 -3.74 -1.58
N ASP A 40 16.42 -3.92 -1.50
CA ASP A 40 17.12 -4.12 -0.23
C ASP A 40 17.12 -2.87 0.66
N GLU A 41 17.14 -1.66 0.07
CA GLU A 41 17.00 -0.41 0.83
C GLU A 41 15.61 -0.31 1.46
N ILE A 42 14.57 -0.65 0.69
CA ILE A 42 13.18 -0.67 1.14
C ILE A 42 13.00 -1.74 2.24
N GLN A 43 13.58 -2.92 2.04
CA GLN A 43 13.53 -4.02 2.99
C GLN A 43 14.16 -3.65 4.34
N ALA A 44 15.31 -2.98 4.33
CA ALA A 44 15.99 -2.57 5.56
C ALA A 44 15.14 -1.60 6.41
N GLU A 45 14.46 -0.66 5.77
CA GLU A 45 13.54 0.26 6.46
C GLU A 45 12.27 -0.47 6.95
N LEU A 46 11.75 -1.41 6.14
CA LEU A 46 10.62 -2.25 6.54
C LEU A 46 10.94 -3.12 7.76
N ASP A 47 12.13 -3.72 7.83
CA ASP A 47 12.52 -4.59 8.94
C ASP A 47 12.50 -3.83 10.28
N GLY A 48 12.90 -2.55 10.27
CA GLY A 48 12.79 -1.66 11.43
C GLY A 48 11.34 -1.41 11.85
N LEU A 49 10.41 -1.31 10.90
CA LEU A 49 8.97 -1.16 11.19
C LEU A 49 8.33 -2.46 11.69
N LEU A 50 8.73 -3.61 11.16
CA LEU A 50 8.14 -4.90 11.51
C LEU A 50 8.42 -5.33 12.96
N ALA A 51 9.47 -4.79 13.59
CA ALA A 51 9.69 -4.94 15.02
C ALA A 51 8.53 -4.36 15.87
N GLU A 52 7.75 -3.44 15.28
CA GLU A 52 6.61 -2.79 15.91
C GLU A 52 5.29 -3.05 15.13
N VAL A 53 5.19 -4.18 14.42
CA VAL A 53 4.06 -4.46 13.51
C VAL A 53 2.68 -4.35 14.19
N ASP A 54 2.57 -4.74 15.46
CA ASP A 54 1.31 -4.70 16.21
C ASP A 54 0.83 -3.27 16.47
N LYS A 55 1.77 -2.32 16.50
CA LYS A 55 1.51 -0.88 16.67
C LYS A 55 1.05 -0.22 15.37
N LEU A 56 1.24 -0.86 14.21
CA LEU A 56 0.80 -0.29 12.95
C LEU A 56 -0.74 -0.18 12.91
N PRO A 57 -1.27 0.90 12.31
CA PRO A 57 -2.70 1.09 12.21
C PRO A 57 -3.31 -0.02 11.32
N ASN A 58 -4.53 -0.42 11.68
CA ASN A 58 -5.27 -1.34 10.84
C ASN A 58 -5.78 -0.61 9.59
N PHE A 59 -5.96 -1.34 8.50
CA PHE A 59 -6.48 -0.79 7.24
C PHE A 59 -7.81 -0.04 7.43
N GLN A 60 -8.73 -0.63 8.20
CA GLN A 60 -10.05 -0.06 8.50
C GLN A 60 -10.03 1.26 9.26
N ASP A 61 -8.94 1.57 9.96
CA ASP A 61 -8.80 2.79 10.74
C ASP A 61 -8.30 3.96 9.86
N ILE A 62 -7.75 3.65 8.69
CA ILE A 62 -7.30 4.62 7.68
C ILE A 62 -8.34 4.78 6.57
N GLN A 63 -8.95 3.68 6.09
CA GLN A 63 -9.93 3.67 4.99
C GLN A 63 -11.31 3.20 5.46
N GLU A 64 -12.02 4.09 6.16
CA GLU A 64 -13.28 3.77 6.84
C GLU A 64 -14.38 3.28 5.88
N GLU A 65 -14.44 3.76 4.62
CA GLU A 65 -15.45 3.30 3.65
C GLU A 65 -15.23 1.86 3.18
N GLN A 66 -14.01 1.35 3.30
CA GLN A 66 -13.64 -0.01 2.94
C GLN A 66 -13.58 -0.95 4.16
N ARG A 67 -14.15 -0.55 5.31
CA ARG A 67 -14.29 -1.39 6.51
C ARG A 67 -14.85 -2.77 6.20
N HIS A 68 -15.76 -2.89 5.25
CA HIS A 68 -16.37 -4.18 4.88
C HIS A 68 -15.37 -5.21 4.32
N LEU A 69 -14.17 -4.79 3.90
CA LEU A 69 -13.11 -5.68 3.40
C LEU A 69 -12.36 -6.41 4.51
N THR A 70 -12.60 -6.07 5.78
CA THR A 70 -11.94 -6.71 6.90
C THR A 70 -12.86 -6.78 8.13
N GLN A 71 -12.88 -7.94 8.78
CA GLN A 71 -13.59 -8.14 10.05
C GLN A 71 -12.62 -8.34 11.22
N ASP A 72 -11.32 -8.12 10.97
CA ASP A 72 -10.24 -8.33 11.94
C ASP A 72 -9.11 -7.29 11.77
N ASP A 73 -8.12 -7.38 12.66
CA ASP A 73 -6.96 -6.47 12.74
C ASP A 73 -5.70 -7.03 12.04
N ARG A 74 -5.88 -8.03 11.16
CA ARG A 74 -4.77 -8.74 10.50
C ARG A 74 -4.31 -8.12 9.18
N TRP A 75 -4.88 -6.97 8.82
CA TRP A 75 -4.42 -6.15 7.70
C TRP A 75 -3.93 -4.80 8.22
N LYS A 76 -2.61 -4.63 8.25
CA LYS A 76 -1.95 -3.40 8.70
C LYS A 76 -1.45 -2.58 7.51
N VAL A 77 -1.42 -1.26 7.67
CA VAL A 77 -0.95 -0.32 6.65
C VAL A 77 0.03 0.68 7.22
N PHE A 78 1.08 0.99 6.46
CA PHE A 78 1.96 2.11 6.74
C PHE A 78 2.00 3.03 5.51
N ALA A 79 1.26 4.14 5.55
CA ALA A 79 1.05 4.99 4.37
C ALA A 79 2.13 6.08 4.24
N PHE A 80 2.73 6.20 3.07
CA PHE A 80 3.66 7.27 2.71
C PHE A 80 2.93 8.41 1.99
N TYR A 81 2.10 8.04 1.02
CA TYR A 81 1.35 8.99 0.19
C TYR A 81 -0.06 8.48 -0.03
N ALA A 82 -1.02 9.42 -0.10
CA ALA A 82 -2.37 9.16 -0.56
C ALA A 82 -2.83 10.30 -1.46
N TYR A 83 -3.10 9.98 -2.73
CA TYR A 83 -3.48 10.91 -3.80
C TYR A 83 -2.69 12.24 -3.78
N GLY A 84 -1.36 12.17 -3.62
CA GLY A 84 -0.45 13.32 -3.65
C GLY A 84 -0.43 14.19 -2.38
N GLY A 85 -1.01 13.74 -1.27
CA GLY A 85 -0.61 14.20 0.06
C GLY A 85 0.41 13.24 0.66
N ARG A 86 1.39 13.80 1.38
CA ARG A 86 2.56 13.12 1.94
C ARG A 86 2.40 13.03 3.45
N ALA A 87 2.57 11.83 4.01
CA ALA A 87 2.62 11.61 5.45
C ALA A 87 4.06 11.86 5.93
N GLU A 88 4.35 13.08 6.41
CA GLU A 88 5.74 13.54 6.61
C GLU A 88 6.49 12.66 7.61
N SER A 89 5.85 12.30 8.73
CA SER A 89 6.46 11.44 9.76
C SER A 89 6.86 10.07 9.19
N ASN A 90 5.99 9.45 8.39
CA ASN A 90 6.26 8.14 7.79
C ASN A 90 7.37 8.19 6.75
N CYS A 91 7.37 9.24 5.93
CA CYS A 91 8.43 9.44 4.95
C CYS A 91 9.78 9.74 5.62
N ASN A 92 9.79 10.42 6.77
CA ASN A 92 11.01 10.65 7.55
C ASN A 92 11.52 9.39 8.25
N ARG A 93 10.64 8.44 8.59
CA ARG A 93 11.01 7.13 9.14
C ARG A 93 11.59 6.18 8.08
N CYS A 94 11.12 6.27 6.83
CA CYS A 94 11.62 5.47 5.72
C CYS A 94 12.03 6.36 4.54
N PRO A 95 13.09 7.18 4.70
CA PRO A 95 13.48 8.18 3.71
C PRO A 95 13.91 7.57 2.37
N ARG A 96 14.52 6.37 2.35
CA ARG A 96 14.90 5.70 1.10
C ARG A 96 13.67 5.19 0.36
N THR A 97 12.73 4.59 1.08
CA THR A 97 11.45 4.15 0.49
C THR A 97 10.70 5.35 -0.08
N ALA A 98 10.63 6.48 0.65
CA ALA A 98 9.99 7.71 0.18
C ALA A 98 10.64 8.23 -1.10
N GLU A 99 11.98 8.32 -1.14
CA GLU A 99 12.76 8.72 -2.32
C GLU A 99 12.46 7.82 -3.54
N ILE A 100 12.38 6.50 -3.34
CA ILE A 100 12.12 5.51 -4.40
C ILE A 100 10.68 5.63 -4.92
N VAL A 101 9.67 5.73 -4.04
CA VAL A 101 8.28 5.83 -4.52
C VAL A 101 7.99 7.17 -5.19
N GLU A 102 8.72 8.23 -4.84
CA GLU A 102 8.65 9.53 -5.52
C GLU A 102 9.23 9.51 -6.94
N SER A 103 10.15 8.57 -7.24
CA SER A 103 10.66 8.41 -8.60
C SER A 103 9.69 7.70 -9.54
N ILE A 104 8.66 7.03 -9.00
CA ILE A 104 7.67 6.27 -9.80
C ILE A 104 6.77 7.25 -10.59
N PRO A 105 6.78 7.19 -11.94
CA PRO A 105 6.00 8.10 -12.77
C PRO A 105 4.50 8.04 -12.47
N GLY A 106 3.93 9.18 -12.10
CA GLY A 106 2.49 9.29 -11.86
C GLY A 106 2.02 8.57 -10.59
N MET A 107 2.91 8.26 -9.64
CA MET A 107 2.52 7.77 -8.31
C MET A 107 1.44 8.66 -7.69
N THR A 108 0.36 8.04 -7.24
CA THR A 108 -0.72 8.72 -6.51
C THR A 108 -0.75 8.31 -5.05
N THR A 109 -0.57 7.02 -4.78
CA THR A 109 -0.65 6.43 -3.43
C THR A 109 0.51 5.49 -3.26
N ALA A 110 1.16 5.49 -2.10
CA ALA A 110 2.17 4.51 -1.75
C ALA A 110 2.11 4.16 -0.27
N LEU A 111 2.20 2.86 0.03
CA LEU A 111 2.12 2.33 1.40
C LEU A 111 2.80 0.96 1.50
N PHE A 112 3.20 0.56 2.70
CA PHE A 112 3.39 -0.86 3.00
C PHE A 112 2.06 -1.49 3.36
N SER A 113 1.70 -2.56 2.66
CA SER A 113 0.53 -3.37 2.96
C SER A 113 0.99 -4.66 3.60
N VAL A 114 0.60 -4.89 4.85
CA VAL A 114 1.03 -6.02 5.69
C VAL A 114 -0.17 -6.91 5.93
N LEU A 115 -0.08 -8.18 5.53
CA LEU A 115 -1.10 -9.19 5.80
C LEU A 115 -0.49 -10.20 6.76
N LEU A 116 -1.05 -10.26 7.96
CA LEU A 116 -0.69 -11.24 8.98
C LEU A 116 -1.16 -12.65 8.57
N PRO A 117 -0.71 -13.70 9.27
CA PRO A 117 -1.10 -15.07 9.00
C PRO A 117 -2.61 -15.29 8.89
N HIS A 118 -3.01 -16.19 7.99
CA HIS A 118 -4.40 -16.60 7.74
C HIS A 118 -5.34 -15.46 7.35
N LYS A 119 -4.80 -14.36 6.82
CA LYS A 119 -5.60 -13.22 6.38
C LYS A 119 -6.16 -13.47 4.99
N HIS A 120 -7.47 -13.40 4.89
CA HIS A 120 -8.22 -13.38 3.63
C HIS A 120 -8.85 -12.00 3.44
N ILE A 121 -8.68 -11.42 2.25
CA ILE A 121 -9.38 -10.23 1.79
C ILE A 121 -10.43 -10.70 0.77
N PRO A 122 -11.73 -10.47 1.04
CA PRO A 122 -12.81 -10.97 0.18
C PRO A 122 -12.80 -10.30 -1.21
N PRO A 123 -13.54 -10.86 -2.18
CA PRO A 123 -13.67 -10.28 -3.51
C PRO A 123 -14.13 -8.82 -3.48
N HIS A 124 -13.40 -7.94 -4.15
CA HIS A 124 -13.72 -6.52 -4.25
C HIS A 124 -13.16 -5.89 -5.53
N THR A 125 -13.56 -4.65 -5.80
CA THR A 125 -13.10 -3.89 -6.98
C THR A 125 -12.58 -2.54 -6.57
N GLY A 126 -11.52 -2.11 -7.23
CA GLY A 126 -10.97 -0.77 -7.19
C GLY A 126 -11.97 0.28 -7.69
N PRO A 127 -11.94 1.49 -7.14
CA PRO A 127 -12.91 2.52 -7.45
C PRO A 127 -12.66 3.24 -8.79
N TRP A 128 -11.47 3.10 -9.40
CA TRP A 128 -11.12 3.94 -10.55
C TRP A 128 -10.16 3.29 -11.56
N LYS A 129 -10.61 3.15 -12.81
CA LYS A 129 -9.85 2.48 -13.89
C LYS A 129 -8.71 3.32 -14.49
N GLY A 130 -8.59 4.57 -14.07
CA GLY A 130 -7.55 5.50 -14.51
C GLY A 130 -6.25 5.40 -13.72
N VAL A 131 -6.16 4.50 -12.74
CA VAL A 131 -4.92 4.12 -12.07
C VAL A 131 -4.65 2.62 -12.30
N LEU A 132 -3.40 2.21 -12.14
CA LEU A 132 -3.00 0.82 -12.04
C LEU A 132 -2.35 0.59 -10.68
N ARG A 133 -2.39 -0.67 -10.22
CA ARG A 133 -1.79 -1.07 -8.95
C ARG A 133 -0.50 -1.84 -9.19
N TYR A 134 0.55 -1.41 -8.51
CA TYR A 134 1.86 -2.04 -8.47
C TYR A 134 2.13 -2.58 -7.07
N HIS A 135 2.60 -3.83 -7.00
CA HIS A 135 3.12 -4.45 -5.79
C HIS A 135 4.57 -4.90 -6.01
N LEU A 136 5.50 -4.45 -5.18
CA LEU A 136 6.79 -5.11 -4.98
C LEU A 136 6.70 -6.01 -3.75
N ALA A 137 6.94 -7.31 -3.91
CA ALA A 137 6.95 -8.25 -2.81
C ALA A 137 8.24 -8.12 -1.98
N LEU A 138 8.11 -7.69 -0.73
CA LEU A 138 9.24 -7.49 0.18
C LEU A 138 9.42 -8.70 1.09
N ARG A 139 8.32 -9.13 1.72
CA ARG A 139 8.28 -10.32 2.57
C ARG A 139 7.18 -11.25 2.07
N THR A 140 7.56 -12.49 1.78
CA THR A 140 6.65 -13.57 1.39
C THR A 140 7.01 -14.82 2.20
N PRO A 141 6.06 -15.73 2.44
CA PRO A 141 6.39 -17.04 2.99
C PRO A 141 7.39 -17.79 2.10
N ALA A 142 8.09 -18.76 2.68
CA ALA A 142 9.01 -19.61 1.93
C ALA A 142 8.31 -20.39 0.79
N ASP A 143 7.08 -20.86 1.05
CA ASP A 143 6.19 -21.39 0.03
C ASP A 143 5.30 -20.28 -0.53
N GLU A 144 5.69 -19.73 -1.68
CA GLU A 144 4.99 -18.67 -2.38
C GLU A 144 3.53 -19.04 -2.72
N THR A 145 3.21 -20.34 -2.82
CA THR A 145 1.85 -20.79 -3.19
C THR A 145 0.81 -20.49 -2.11
N LEU A 146 1.26 -20.33 -0.86
CA LEU A 146 0.41 -19.99 0.29
C LEU A 146 -0.07 -18.54 0.28
N THR A 147 0.54 -17.67 -0.54
CA THR A 147 0.06 -16.30 -0.76
C THR A 147 -0.31 -16.09 -2.21
N ARG A 148 -1.55 -15.69 -2.47
CA ARG A 148 -2.06 -15.52 -3.84
C ARG A 148 -3.02 -14.35 -3.97
N ILE A 149 -3.09 -13.82 -5.17
CA ILE A 149 -4.09 -12.85 -5.60
C ILE A 149 -4.78 -13.36 -6.85
N ARG A 150 -6.11 -13.35 -6.84
CA ARG A 150 -6.93 -13.52 -8.04
C ARG A 150 -7.34 -12.14 -8.53
N VAL A 151 -7.18 -11.86 -9.82
CA VAL A 151 -7.67 -10.64 -10.49
C VAL A 151 -8.43 -11.07 -11.72
N GLY A 152 -9.75 -10.85 -11.73
CA GLY A 152 -10.64 -11.39 -12.74
C GLY A 152 -10.55 -12.93 -12.79
N SER A 153 -10.07 -13.44 -13.92
CA SER A 153 -9.92 -14.87 -14.20
C SER A 153 -8.52 -15.44 -13.91
N SER A 154 -7.53 -14.57 -13.67
CA SER A 154 -6.14 -14.96 -13.47
C SER A 154 -5.75 -14.97 -11.99
N THR A 155 -4.92 -15.92 -11.59
CA THR A 155 -4.33 -15.99 -10.25
C THR A 155 -2.81 -15.90 -10.34
N GLN A 156 -2.20 -15.07 -9.49
CA GLN A 156 -0.76 -14.95 -9.36
C GLN A 156 -0.31 -15.05 -7.90
N HIS A 157 1.00 -15.29 -7.73
CA HIS A 157 1.68 -15.39 -6.45
C HIS A 157 2.76 -14.33 -6.36
N TRP A 158 3.00 -13.83 -5.15
CA TRP A 158 4.12 -12.92 -4.90
C TRP A 158 5.42 -13.69 -4.79
N ARG A 159 6.46 -13.19 -5.46
CA ARG A 159 7.82 -13.69 -5.33
C ARG A 159 8.71 -12.63 -4.72
N LYS A 160 9.46 -12.97 -3.67
CA LYS A 160 10.31 -12.00 -2.96
C LYS A 160 11.23 -11.24 -3.93
N GLY A 161 11.26 -9.92 -3.80
CA GLY A 161 12.05 -9.00 -4.63
C GLY A 161 11.50 -8.80 -6.04
N ARG A 162 10.33 -9.35 -6.37
CA ARG A 162 9.70 -9.22 -7.69
C ARG A 162 8.42 -8.41 -7.64
N SER A 163 8.19 -7.76 -8.77
CA SER A 163 7.08 -6.85 -8.99
C SER A 163 5.90 -7.50 -9.70
N MET A 164 4.73 -6.95 -9.44
CA MET A 164 3.46 -7.33 -10.05
C MET A 164 2.66 -6.07 -10.32
N VAL A 165 2.11 -5.95 -11.53
CA VAL A 165 1.20 -4.84 -11.90
C VAL A 165 -0.13 -5.41 -12.35
N PHE A 166 -1.23 -4.86 -11.84
CA PHE A 166 -2.58 -5.30 -12.19
C PHE A 166 -3.60 -4.15 -12.20
N ASP A 167 -4.70 -4.36 -12.91
CA ASP A 167 -5.87 -3.47 -12.90
C ASP A 167 -6.81 -3.92 -11.78
N ASP A 168 -6.80 -3.18 -10.66
CA ASP A 168 -7.61 -3.50 -9.49
C ASP A 168 -9.12 -3.26 -9.71
N THR A 169 -9.54 -2.70 -10.86
CA THR A 169 -10.98 -2.57 -11.19
C THR A 169 -11.63 -3.87 -11.61
N PHE A 170 -10.83 -4.88 -11.96
CA PHE A 170 -11.32 -6.25 -11.99
C PHE A 170 -11.60 -6.73 -10.57
N GLU A 171 -12.62 -7.56 -10.41
CA GLU A 171 -12.85 -8.21 -9.12
C GLU A 171 -11.58 -8.96 -8.72
N HIS A 172 -11.08 -8.67 -7.53
CA HIS A 172 -9.89 -9.29 -7.01
C HIS A 172 -10.03 -9.72 -5.55
N GLU A 173 -9.30 -10.76 -5.20
CA GLU A 173 -9.37 -11.45 -3.92
C GLU A 173 -7.97 -11.88 -3.52
N VAL A 174 -7.64 -11.79 -2.23
CA VAL A 174 -6.27 -12.03 -1.73
C VAL A 174 -6.29 -12.99 -0.55
N TRP A 175 -5.35 -13.93 -0.55
CA TRP A 175 -5.16 -14.88 0.54
C TRP A 175 -3.71 -14.86 1.02
N ASN A 176 -3.55 -14.92 2.33
CA ASN A 176 -2.35 -15.36 3.01
C ASN A 176 -2.72 -16.58 3.87
N ASP A 177 -2.61 -17.77 3.30
CA ASP A 177 -2.88 -19.04 3.98
C ASP A 177 -1.64 -19.58 4.72
N SER A 178 -0.58 -18.77 4.82
CA SER A 178 0.65 -19.12 5.51
C SER A 178 0.62 -18.73 6.99
N GLU A 179 1.54 -19.31 7.75
CA GLU A 179 1.86 -18.91 9.14
C GLU A 179 2.78 -17.67 9.20
N GLU A 180 3.15 -17.10 8.05
CA GLU A 180 4.09 -15.99 7.96
C GLU A 180 3.39 -14.69 7.55
N THR A 181 3.92 -13.57 8.03
CA THR A 181 3.48 -12.25 7.58
C THR A 181 3.99 -11.98 6.16
N ARG A 182 3.07 -11.61 5.25
CA ARG A 182 3.39 -11.14 3.90
C ARG A 182 3.34 -9.62 3.86
N VAL A 183 4.33 -9.00 3.23
CA VAL A 183 4.42 -7.54 3.06
C VAL A 183 4.76 -7.21 1.61
N VAL A 184 4.04 -6.23 1.06
CA VAL A 184 4.35 -5.63 -0.24
C VAL A 184 4.48 -4.13 -0.09
N LEU A 185 5.36 -3.52 -0.87
CA LEU A 185 5.24 -2.11 -1.21
C LEU A 185 4.11 -2.00 -2.24
N PHE A 186 3.05 -1.32 -1.85
CA PHE A 186 1.87 -1.04 -2.64
C PHE A 186 2.00 0.36 -3.21
N VAL A 187 1.83 0.51 -4.52
CA VAL A 187 1.78 1.80 -5.19
C VAL A 187 0.64 1.82 -6.20
N ASP A 188 -0.24 2.81 -6.10
CA ASP A 188 -1.13 3.15 -7.22
C ASP A 188 -0.45 4.25 -8.04
N PHE A 189 -0.50 4.12 -9.37
CA PHE A 189 0.06 5.10 -10.29
C PHE A 189 -0.89 5.38 -11.46
N ILE A 190 -0.77 6.56 -12.05
CA ILE A 190 -1.62 6.99 -13.16
C ILE A 190 -1.41 6.06 -14.35
N ARG A 191 -2.51 5.46 -14.80
CA ARG A 191 -2.54 4.64 -16.00
C ARG A 191 -2.19 5.46 -17.23
N GLU A 192 -1.30 4.94 -18.06
CA GLU A 192 -1.01 5.53 -19.37
C GLU A 192 -2.19 5.35 -20.31
N LEU A 193 -2.69 6.47 -20.84
CA LEU A 193 -3.91 6.53 -21.64
C LEU A 193 -3.71 7.45 -22.85
N PRO A 194 -4.47 7.24 -23.95
CA PRO A 194 -4.56 8.20 -25.03
C PRO A 194 -4.96 9.58 -24.52
N TRP A 195 -4.45 10.65 -25.14
CA TRP A 195 -4.57 12.03 -24.65
C TRP A 195 -6.02 12.44 -24.30
N TYR A 196 -7.00 11.99 -25.07
CA TYR A 196 -8.42 12.31 -24.87
C TYR A 196 -9.02 11.66 -23.60
N LEU A 197 -8.43 10.58 -23.08
CA LEU A 197 -8.78 9.99 -21.78
C LEU A 197 -7.80 10.41 -20.68
N ALA A 198 -6.54 10.68 -21.01
CA ALA A 198 -5.52 11.09 -20.06
C ALA A 198 -5.83 12.45 -19.41
N ILE A 199 -6.31 13.43 -20.19
CA ILE A 199 -6.67 14.77 -19.68
C ILE A 199 -7.79 14.68 -18.62
N PRO A 200 -8.97 14.10 -18.91
CA PRO A 200 -10.02 14.00 -17.91
C PRO A 200 -9.61 13.11 -16.72
N ASN A 201 -8.80 12.06 -16.95
CA ASN A 201 -8.28 11.22 -15.87
C ASN A 201 -7.41 12.03 -14.88
N ARG A 202 -6.43 12.78 -15.40
CA ARG A 202 -5.56 13.63 -14.56
C ARG A 202 -6.34 14.71 -13.82
N ALA A 203 -7.33 15.32 -14.47
CA ALA A 203 -8.20 16.29 -13.83
C ALA A 203 -9.00 15.68 -12.67
N PHE A 204 -9.55 14.48 -12.87
CA PHE A 204 -10.30 13.75 -11.86
C PHE A 204 -9.43 13.35 -10.66
N ILE A 205 -8.26 12.75 -10.90
CA ILE A 205 -7.29 12.40 -9.84
C ILE A 205 -6.86 13.66 -9.07
N GLY A 206 -6.59 14.76 -9.78
CA GLY A 206 -6.27 16.05 -9.16
C GLY A 206 -7.42 16.67 -8.34
N ALA A 207 -8.67 16.32 -8.65
CA ALA A 207 -9.83 16.72 -7.84
C ALA A 207 -9.95 15.87 -6.57
N ILE A 208 -9.74 14.54 -6.67
CA ILE A 208 -9.71 13.63 -5.50
C ILE A 208 -8.66 14.10 -4.49
N ARG A 209 -7.46 14.47 -4.94
CA ARG A 209 -6.40 15.05 -4.08
C ARG A 209 -6.90 16.22 -3.21
N ARG A 210 -7.79 17.06 -3.74
CA ARG A 210 -8.31 18.25 -3.03
C ARG A 210 -9.51 17.94 -2.14
N SER A 211 -10.00 16.70 -2.15
CA SER A 211 -11.15 16.30 -1.35
C SER A 211 -10.82 16.31 0.16
N PRO A 212 -11.81 16.58 1.03
CA PRO A 212 -11.64 16.42 2.48
C PRO A 212 -11.35 14.96 2.87
N TYR A 213 -11.76 14.02 2.04
CA TYR A 213 -11.56 12.58 2.25
C TYR A 213 -10.08 12.21 2.37
N ILE A 214 -9.29 12.55 1.36
CA ILE A 214 -7.85 12.27 1.34
C ILE A 214 -7.12 12.99 2.48
N ARG A 215 -7.53 14.24 2.77
CA ARG A 215 -6.97 14.99 3.90
C ARG A 215 -7.22 14.31 5.24
N ARG A 216 -8.39 13.69 5.44
CA ARG A 216 -8.72 12.95 6.66
C ARG A 216 -7.97 11.62 6.73
N ALA A 217 -7.88 10.87 5.63
CA ALA A 217 -7.11 9.62 5.60
C ALA A 217 -5.63 9.85 5.96
N LEU A 218 -5.01 10.92 5.44
CA LEU A 218 -3.64 11.29 5.80
C LEU A 218 -3.52 11.81 7.23
N ALA A 219 -4.41 12.70 7.66
CA ALA A 219 -4.40 13.19 9.04
C ALA A 219 -4.58 12.05 10.06
N ASN A 220 -5.40 11.04 9.75
CA ASN A 220 -5.54 9.84 10.57
C ASN A 220 -4.23 9.05 10.60
N SER A 221 -3.59 8.84 9.44
CA SER A 221 -2.29 8.15 9.38
C SER A 221 -1.20 8.90 10.16
N GLU A 222 -1.18 10.23 10.14
CA GLU A 222 -0.21 11.04 10.89
C GLU A 222 -0.51 11.08 12.39
N ALA A 223 -1.78 11.26 12.78
CA ALA A 223 -2.20 11.27 14.18
C ALA A 223 -1.91 9.94 14.89
N TRP A 224 -2.02 8.81 14.18
CA TRP A 224 -1.58 7.51 14.69
C TRP A 224 -0.08 7.46 14.95
N GLN A 225 0.74 8.08 14.10
CA GLN A 225 2.19 8.12 14.32
C GLN A 225 2.59 9.01 15.49
N GLU A 226 1.90 10.14 15.69
CA GLU A 226 2.12 11.00 16.86
C GLU A 226 1.76 10.28 18.16
N THR A 227 0.66 9.54 18.19
CA THR A 227 0.27 8.72 19.35
C THR A 227 1.24 7.56 19.60
N LEU A 228 1.71 6.89 18.56
CA LEU A 228 2.75 5.86 18.68
C LEU A 228 4.10 6.45 19.14
N GLY A 229 4.52 7.59 18.60
CA GLY A 229 5.74 8.29 19.01
C GLY A 229 5.68 8.79 20.46
N ALA A 230 4.51 9.26 20.90
CA ALA A 230 4.28 9.67 22.28
C ALA A 230 4.27 8.47 23.26
N GLN A 231 3.72 7.32 22.85
CA GLN A 231 3.76 6.09 23.64
C GLN A 231 5.17 5.50 23.74
N VAL A 232 5.94 5.53 22.66
CA VAL A 232 7.34 5.07 22.65
C VAL A 232 8.23 5.95 23.52
N THR A 233 8.07 7.28 23.48
CA THR A 233 8.82 8.20 24.34
C THR A 233 8.41 8.10 25.82
N ALA A 234 7.14 7.80 26.11
CA ALA A 234 6.67 7.51 27.47
C ALA A 234 7.25 6.21 28.03
N ASP A 235 7.30 5.14 27.22
CA ASP A 235 7.88 3.85 27.63
C ASP A 235 9.40 3.94 27.83
N THR A 236 10.12 4.63 26.94
CA THR A 236 11.57 4.85 27.09
C THR A 236 11.93 5.84 28.21
N GLY A 237 11.01 6.75 28.57
CA GLY A 237 11.16 7.69 29.69
C GLY A 237 10.89 7.08 31.08
N SER A 238 10.42 5.82 31.16
CA SER A 238 10.10 5.14 32.42
C SER A 238 11.25 4.32 33.02
N THR A 239 12.39 4.21 32.32
CA THR A 239 13.58 3.51 32.84
C THR A 239 14.32 4.41 33.84
N GLN A 240 13.86 4.42 35.10
CA GLN A 240 14.65 5.00 36.19
C GLN A 240 15.99 4.25 36.32
N PRO A 241 17.13 4.95 36.45
CA PRO A 241 18.39 4.29 36.80
C PRO A 241 18.23 3.66 38.18
N GLY A 242 18.33 2.33 38.22
CA GLY A 242 18.22 1.54 39.44
C GLY A 242 19.19 2.04 40.51
N THR A 243 18.62 2.34 41.67
CA THR A 243 19.35 2.59 42.91
C THR A 243 20.29 1.41 43.19
N PRO A 244 21.61 1.61 43.38
CA PRO A 244 22.49 0.51 43.73
C PRO A 244 22.13 0.00 45.13
N ASP A 245 21.72 -1.26 45.17
CA ASP A 245 21.41 -2.02 46.37
C ASP A 245 22.66 -2.13 47.25
N ARG A 246 22.62 -1.51 48.42
CA ARG A 246 23.67 -1.56 49.44
C ARG A 246 23.19 -2.47 50.56
N LEU A 247 23.34 -3.77 50.36
CA LEU A 247 23.17 -4.77 51.42
C LEU A 247 24.53 -5.22 51.97
N ALA A 248 24.77 -4.76 53.20
CA ALA A 248 25.54 -5.34 54.29
C ALA A 248 26.34 -6.63 54.03
N ARG A 249 27.67 -6.53 54.21
CA ARG A 249 28.42 -7.27 55.25
C ARG A 249 29.57 -6.42 55.75
#